data_AF-A0A7Y9ETH3-F1
#
_entry.id   AF-A0A7Y9ETH3-F1
#
_cell.length_a   1.000
_cell.length_b   1.000
_cell.length_c   1.000
_cell.angle_alpha   90.00
_cell.angle_beta   90.00
_cell.angle_gamma   90.00
#
_symmetry.space_group_name_H-M   'P 1'
#
loop_
_entity.id
_entity.type
_entity.pdbx_description
1 polymer ?
#
loop_
_entity_poly.entity_id
_entity_poly.type
_entity_poly.pdbx_seq_one_letter_code
_entity_poly.pdbx_strand_id
1 'polypeptide(L)'
;MTIQGTTTTTAFFAARDAYREARRRERQRIVARMAASGYRVPARGGHGAITYTSGHELDPPHDLRNWSWIDGVRHDGVTVRVMLQSFDQDPASGNEHVLYDRISIGVRPRRIHHSRWLTITELELPLDDASLDRLIELLDALRPHSSQQRARPTFTPKTLGAVVDINDKDALYNVLDGDG
;
A
#
# COMPACT_ATOMS: atom_id res chain seq x y z
N MET A 1 23.95 28.42 -21.64
CA MET A 1 23.47 27.03 -21.42
C MET A 1 22.00 27.12 -21.06
N THR A 2 21.13 27.08 -22.07
CA THR A 2 19.67 27.23 -21.89
C THR A 2 19.10 25.86 -21.55
N ILE A 3 18.56 25.71 -20.34
CA ILE A 3 17.95 24.44 -19.92
C ILE A 3 16.73 24.19 -20.82
N GLN A 4 16.67 23.01 -21.45
CA GLN A 4 15.56 22.52 -22.29
C GLN A 4 14.27 22.24 -21.48
N GLY A 5 13.91 23.13 -20.55
CA GLY A 5 12.96 22.90 -19.46
C GLY A 5 11.54 22.51 -19.90
N THR A 6 11.04 23.08 -21.00
CA THR A 6 9.66 22.81 -21.46
C THR A 6 9.51 21.41 -22.05
N THR A 7 10.50 20.93 -22.81
CA THR A 7 10.42 19.63 -23.50
C THR A 7 10.60 18.47 -22.52
N THR A 8 11.53 18.62 -21.56
CA THR A 8 11.76 17.62 -20.51
C THR A 8 10.57 17.47 -19.57
N THR A 9 9.89 18.57 -19.24
CA THR A 9 8.68 18.56 -18.39
C THR A 9 7.52 17.82 -19.06
N THR A 10 7.26 18.08 -20.35
CA THR A 10 6.23 17.35 -21.10
C THR A 10 6.55 15.86 -21.23
N ALA A 11 7.82 15.51 -21.51
CA ALA A 11 8.25 14.12 -21.61
C ALA A 11 8.06 13.36 -20.29
N PHE A 12 8.37 13.99 -19.15
CA PHE A 12 8.16 13.40 -17.83
C PHE A 12 6.69 13.09 -17.56
N PHE A 13 5.78 14.05 -17.81
CA PHE A 13 4.36 13.83 -17.60
C PHE A 13 3.79 12.75 -18.52
N ALA A 14 4.23 12.72 -19.78
CA ALA A 14 3.85 11.66 -20.71
C ALA A 14 4.31 10.27 -20.22
N ALA A 15 5.56 10.16 -19.72
CA ALA A 15 6.06 8.91 -19.15
C ALA A 15 5.28 8.48 -17.91
N ARG A 16 4.98 9.42 -17.00
CA ARG A 16 4.16 9.14 -15.80
C ARG A 16 2.76 8.64 -16.17
N ASP A 17 2.12 9.27 -17.14
CA ASP A 17 0.77 8.88 -17.58
C ASP A 17 0.79 7.54 -18.31
N ALA A 18 1.82 7.27 -19.11
CA ALA A 18 2.02 5.96 -19.75
C ALA A 18 2.23 4.85 -18.72
N TYR A 19 3.03 5.10 -17.68
CA TYR A 19 3.24 4.17 -16.57
C TYR A 19 1.95 3.89 -15.78
N ARG A 20 1.16 4.94 -15.51
CA ARG A 20 -0.15 4.80 -14.86
C ARG A 20 -1.09 3.92 -15.67
N GLU A 21 -1.15 4.14 -16.98
CA GLU A 21 -2.00 3.33 -17.87
C GLU A 21 -1.49 1.88 -17.98
N ALA A 22 -0.17 1.65 -17.99
CA ALA A 22 0.39 0.31 -17.92
C ALA A 22 -0.05 -0.43 -16.66
N ARG A 23 0.05 0.21 -15.48
CA ARG A 23 -0.41 -0.37 -14.22
C ARG A 23 -1.92 -0.61 -14.17
N ARG A 24 -2.71 0.27 -14.81
CA ARG A 24 -4.15 0.06 -14.95
C ARG A 24 -4.47 -1.19 -15.76
N ARG A 25 -3.74 -1.44 -16.86
CA ARG A 25 -3.89 -2.67 -17.67
C ARG A 25 -3.52 -3.92 -16.88
N GLU A 26 -2.41 -3.90 -16.14
CA GLU A 26 -2.03 -5.00 -15.25
C GLU A 26 -3.10 -5.26 -14.19
N ARG A 27 -3.65 -4.20 -13.57
CA ARG A 27 -4.77 -4.33 -12.63
C ARG A 27 -5.98 -5.00 -13.27
N GLN A 28 -6.32 -4.67 -14.51
CA GLN A 28 -7.43 -5.30 -15.23
C GLN A 28 -7.18 -6.78 -15.51
N ARG A 29 -5.93 -7.17 -15.83
CA ARG A 29 -5.54 -8.58 -15.99
C ARG A 29 -5.71 -9.36 -14.69
N ILE A 30 -5.31 -8.78 -13.54
CA ILE A 30 -5.52 -9.38 -12.22
C ILE A 30 -7.02 -9.51 -11.91
N VAL A 31 -7.81 -8.45 -12.12
CA VAL A 31 -9.27 -8.49 -11.92
C VAL A 31 -9.92 -9.59 -12.76
N ALA A 32 -9.54 -9.71 -14.03
CA ALA A 32 -10.04 -10.74 -14.93
C ALA A 32 -9.65 -12.14 -14.46
N ARG A 33 -8.39 -12.36 -14.05
CA ARG A 33 -7.94 -13.64 -13.51
C ARG A 33 -8.69 -14.02 -12.24
N MET A 34 -8.81 -13.10 -11.27
CA MET A 34 -9.57 -13.33 -10.04
C MET A 34 -11.03 -13.69 -10.34
N ALA A 35 -11.69 -12.98 -11.26
CA ALA A 35 -13.06 -13.28 -11.66
C ALA A 35 -13.19 -14.67 -12.31
N ALA A 36 -12.24 -15.05 -13.19
CA ALA A 36 -12.18 -16.38 -13.79
C ALA A 36 -11.97 -17.49 -12.75
N SER A 37 -11.26 -17.20 -11.66
CA SER A 37 -11.07 -18.11 -10.51
C SER A 37 -12.24 -18.08 -9.50
N GLY A 38 -13.37 -17.46 -9.84
CA GLY A 38 -14.59 -17.50 -9.02
C GLY A 38 -14.69 -16.41 -7.94
N TYR A 39 -13.81 -15.42 -7.93
CA TYR A 39 -13.92 -14.28 -7.03
C TYR A 39 -14.99 -13.30 -7.52
N ARG A 40 -15.79 -12.75 -6.61
CA ARG A 40 -16.61 -11.58 -6.92
C ARG A 40 -15.77 -10.32 -6.75
N VAL A 41 -15.41 -9.68 -7.86
CA VAL A 41 -14.52 -8.52 -7.89
C VAL A 41 -15.26 -7.29 -8.44
N PRO A 42 -15.16 -6.10 -7.81
CA PRO A 42 -15.67 -4.86 -8.40
C PRO A 42 -14.89 -4.51 -9.67
N ALA A 43 -15.59 -4.25 -10.77
CA ALA A 43 -14.98 -4.01 -12.08
C ALA A 43 -13.94 -2.88 -12.13
N ARG A 44 -14.03 -1.89 -11.21
CA ARG A 44 -13.14 -0.71 -11.21
C ARG A 44 -11.92 -0.85 -10.27
N GLY A 45 -11.90 -1.84 -9.37
CA GLY A 45 -10.94 -1.87 -8.26
C GLY A 45 -10.97 -0.56 -7.43
N GLY A 46 -9.86 -0.24 -6.79
CA GLY A 46 -9.68 1.03 -6.07
C GLY A 46 -8.39 1.76 -6.45
N HIS A 47 -8.38 3.07 -6.22
CA HIS A 47 -7.21 3.92 -6.37
C HIS A 47 -7.28 5.12 -5.42
N GLY A 48 -6.13 5.75 -5.17
CA GLY A 48 -6.03 6.97 -4.38
C GLY A 48 -6.71 8.17 -5.05
N ALA A 49 -6.97 9.19 -4.25
CA ALA A 49 -7.59 10.43 -4.71
C ALA A 49 -6.64 11.27 -5.56
N ILE A 50 -7.19 11.99 -6.53
CA ILE A 50 -6.43 12.95 -7.36
C ILE A 50 -6.00 14.18 -6.56
N THR A 51 -6.79 14.52 -5.54
CA THR A 51 -6.65 15.73 -4.72
C THR A 51 -6.33 15.37 -3.26
N TYR A 52 -5.38 14.46 -3.04
CA TYR A 52 -5.04 14.03 -1.69
C TYR A 52 -4.24 15.12 -0.97
N THR A 53 -4.70 15.51 0.22
CA THR A 53 -4.11 16.64 0.96
C THR A 53 -3.40 16.24 2.24
N SER A 54 -3.43 14.96 2.65
CA SER A 54 -2.96 14.52 3.99
C SER A 54 -3.51 15.43 5.10
N GLY A 55 -4.83 15.65 5.16
CA GLY A 55 -5.40 16.54 6.18
C GLY A 55 -4.96 18.00 6.05
N HIS A 56 -4.66 18.47 4.84
CA HIS A 56 -4.16 19.82 4.50
C HIS A 56 -2.66 20.06 4.72
N GLU A 57 -1.87 19.03 5.04
CA GLU A 57 -0.40 19.13 5.09
C GLU A 57 0.24 19.22 3.69
N LEU A 58 -0.43 18.69 2.65
CA LEU A 58 0.04 18.75 1.27
C LEU A 58 -0.71 19.86 0.51
N ASP A 59 0.00 20.95 0.22
CA ASP A 59 -0.44 22.05 -0.64
C ASP A 59 0.69 22.41 -1.63
N PRO A 60 0.51 22.19 -2.95
CA PRO A 60 -0.70 21.72 -3.61
C PRO A 60 -1.04 20.25 -3.31
N PRO A 61 -2.32 19.84 -3.49
CA PRO A 61 -2.74 18.45 -3.32
C PRO A 61 -1.94 17.49 -4.20
N HIS A 62 -1.72 16.28 -3.70
CA HIS A 62 -0.98 15.23 -4.39
C HIS A 62 -1.90 14.24 -5.14
N ASP A 63 -1.47 13.82 -6.33
CA ASP A 63 -2.19 12.86 -7.16
C ASP A 63 -1.82 11.41 -6.82
N LEU A 64 -2.65 10.76 -6.00
CA LEU A 64 -2.46 9.37 -5.58
C LEU A 64 -3.06 8.32 -6.53
N ARG A 65 -3.36 8.64 -7.79
CA ARG A 65 -3.94 7.64 -8.72
C ARG A 65 -3.06 6.41 -8.96
N ASN A 66 -1.74 6.54 -8.77
CA ASN A 66 -0.82 5.39 -8.88
C ASN A 66 -0.95 4.45 -7.67
N TRP A 67 -1.41 4.96 -6.53
CA TRP A 67 -1.78 4.15 -5.37
C TRP A 67 -3.03 3.36 -5.71
N SER A 68 -2.91 2.05 -5.93
CA SER A 68 -4.01 1.24 -6.45
C SER A 68 -4.12 -0.11 -5.76
N TRP A 69 -5.33 -0.65 -5.75
CA TRP A 69 -5.65 -1.94 -5.14
C TRP A 69 -6.84 -2.60 -5.81
N ILE A 70 -7.01 -3.89 -5.53
CA ILE A 70 -8.15 -4.70 -5.94
C ILE A 70 -8.73 -5.33 -4.68
N ASP A 71 -10.03 -5.17 -4.46
CA ASP A 71 -10.76 -5.94 -3.46
C ASP A 71 -11.51 -7.07 -4.16
N GLY A 72 -11.54 -8.26 -3.59
CA GLY A 72 -12.31 -9.39 -4.09
C GLY A 72 -12.98 -10.16 -2.96
N VAL A 73 -14.09 -10.81 -3.24
CA VAL A 73 -14.76 -11.72 -2.30
C VAL A 73 -14.63 -13.15 -2.79
N ARG A 74 -14.00 -14.00 -1.99
CA ARG A 74 -13.87 -15.45 -2.21
C ARG A 74 -15.21 -16.17 -2.03
N HIS A 75 -15.27 -17.42 -2.48
CA HIS A 75 -16.47 -18.27 -2.37
C HIS A 75 -16.93 -18.50 -0.93
N ASP A 76 -16.01 -18.49 0.04
CA ASP A 76 -16.28 -18.60 1.48
C ASP A 76 -16.71 -17.27 2.14
N GLY A 77 -16.88 -16.20 1.34
CA GLY A 77 -17.28 -14.87 1.79
C GLY A 77 -16.13 -14.02 2.35
N VAL A 78 -14.90 -14.51 2.34
CA VAL A 78 -13.73 -13.75 2.80
C VAL A 78 -13.40 -12.65 1.80
N THR A 79 -13.27 -11.42 2.30
CA THR A 79 -12.82 -10.30 1.48
C THR A 79 -11.29 -10.25 1.50
N VAL A 80 -10.68 -10.35 0.32
CA VAL A 80 -9.24 -10.22 0.12
C VAL A 80 -8.92 -8.88 -0.54
N ARG A 81 -7.68 -8.44 -0.38
CA ARG A 81 -7.13 -7.26 -1.04
C ARG A 81 -5.79 -7.61 -1.69
N VAL A 82 -5.61 -7.13 -2.92
CA VAL A 82 -4.33 -7.09 -3.64
C VAL A 82 -3.92 -5.63 -3.75
N MET A 83 -2.75 -5.28 -3.21
CA MET A 83 -2.13 -3.97 -3.38
C MET A 83 -1.09 -4.04 -4.48
N LEU A 84 -1.06 -3.05 -5.38
CA LEU A 84 -0.10 -2.98 -6.49
C LEU A 84 1.19 -2.24 -6.11
N GLN A 85 1.34 -1.93 -4.83
CA GLN A 85 2.52 -1.35 -4.21
C GLN A 85 2.56 -1.87 -2.77
N SER A 86 3.74 -2.20 -2.28
CA SER A 86 3.91 -2.81 -0.98
C SER A 86 4.58 -1.84 -0.02
N PHE A 87 4.04 -1.72 1.19
CA PHE A 87 4.77 -1.11 2.29
C PHE A 87 5.70 -2.15 2.88
N ASP A 88 6.96 -1.77 3.07
CA ASP A 88 7.98 -2.58 3.72
C ASP A 88 8.58 -1.76 4.88
N GLN A 89 9.09 -2.45 5.90
CA GLN A 89 9.84 -1.81 6.97
C GLN A 89 11.18 -2.52 7.07
N ASP A 90 12.26 -1.80 6.81
CA ASP A 90 13.61 -2.35 6.93
C ASP A 90 13.83 -2.85 8.36
N PRO A 91 14.06 -4.15 8.57
CA PRO A 91 14.21 -4.71 9.91
C PRO A 91 15.45 -4.20 10.64
N ALA A 92 16.45 -3.67 9.93
CA ALA A 92 17.68 -3.16 10.53
C ALA A 92 17.54 -1.72 11.03
N SER A 93 16.97 -0.83 10.21
CA SER A 93 16.85 0.60 10.53
C SER A 93 15.49 1.01 11.07
N GLY A 94 14.44 0.23 10.80
CA GLY A 94 13.06 0.61 11.05
C GLY A 94 12.48 1.58 10.01
N ASN A 95 13.23 1.93 8.97
CA ASN A 95 12.78 2.83 7.90
C ASN A 95 11.62 2.22 7.12
N GLU A 96 10.63 3.06 6.79
CA GLU A 96 9.51 2.67 5.95
C GLU A 96 9.86 2.83 4.46
N HIS A 97 9.59 1.79 3.69
CA HIS A 97 9.77 1.75 2.26
C HIS A 97 8.44 1.54 1.54
N VAL A 98 8.36 2.09 0.33
CA VAL A 98 7.31 1.73 -0.63
C VAL A 98 7.98 1.01 -1.79
N LEU A 99 7.79 -0.30 -1.85
CA LEU A 99 8.22 -1.13 -2.98
C LEU A 99 7.18 -0.95 -4.09
N TYR A 100 7.49 -0.04 -5.01
CA TYR A 100 6.69 0.17 -6.21
C TYR A 100 6.71 -1.10 -7.06
N ASP A 101 5.54 -1.46 -7.62
CA ASP A 101 5.32 -2.65 -8.46
C ASP A 101 5.39 -4.01 -7.76
N ARG A 102 5.91 -4.09 -6.53
CA ARG A 102 5.80 -5.26 -5.67
C ARG A 102 4.37 -5.46 -5.18
N ILE A 103 3.86 -6.68 -5.29
CA ILE A 103 2.50 -7.04 -4.90
C ILE A 103 2.45 -7.46 -3.43
N SER A 104 1.49 -6.89 -2.70
CA SER A 104 1.10 -7.34 -1.37
C SER A 104 -0.34 -7.83 -1.36
N ILE A 105 -0.62 -8.87 -0.59
CA ILE A 105 -1.97 -9.43 -0.44
C ILE A 105 -2.38 -9.53 1.02
N GLY A 106 -3.68 -9.56 1.30
CA GLY A 106 -4.14 -9.88 2.64
C GLY A 106 -5.64 -10.03 2.74
N VAL A 107 -6.08 -10.56 3.89
CA VAL A 107 -7.51 -10.58 4.22
C VAL A 107 -7.89 -9.19 4.72
N ARG A 108 -8.88 -8.57 4.06
CA ARG A 108 -9.37 -7.26 4.46
C ARG A 108 -10.20 -7.41 5.73
N PRO A 109 -9.78 -6.86 6.88
CA PRO A 109 -10.59 -6.90 8.09
C PRO A 109 -11.87 -6.06 7.89
N ARG A 110 -12.97 -6.46 8.54
CA ARG A 110 -14.22 -5.68 8.58
C ARG A 110 -14.05 -4.30 9.23
N ARG A 111 -12.97 -4.08 9.99
CA ARG A 111 -12.61 -2.79 10.61
C ARG A 111 -11.19 -2.37 10.20
N ILE A 112 -11.05 -1.07 9.97
CA ILE A 112 -10.04 -0.47 9.11
C ILE A 112 -8.71 -0.27 9.83
N HIS A 113 -7.70 -1.06 9.48
CA HIS A 113 -6.28 -0.68 9.59
C HIS A 113 -5.59 -1.24 8.33
N HIS A 114 -4.92 -0.41 7.54
CA HIS A 114 -4.65 -0.72 6.13
C HIS A 114 -3.28 -1.35 5.81
N SER A 115 -2.29 -1.24 6.71
CA SER A 115 -0.91 -1.66 6.41
C SER A 115 -0.47 -2.95 7.12
N ARG A 116 -0.89 -3.18 8.38
CA ARG A 116 -0.40 -4.31 9.20
C ARG A 116 -0.94 -5.71 8.85
N TRP A 117 -1.77 -5.84 7.83
CA TRP A 117 -2.45 -7.10 7.50
C TRP A 117 -2.14 -7.60 6.10
N LEU A 118 -1.15 -6.98 5.45
CA LEU A 118 -0.73 -7.31 4.11
C LEU A 118 0.59 -8.06 4.17
N THR A 119 0.65 -9.20 3.50
CA THR A 119 1.85 -9.98 3.26
C THR A 119 2.46 -9.54 1.93
N ILE A 120 3.72 -9.10 1.97
CA ILE A 120 4.51 -8.83 0.77
C ILE A 120 4.80 -10.16 0.09
N THR A 121 4.53 -10.24 -1.21
CA THR A 121 4.74 -11.45 -2.02
C THR A 121 6.02 -11.35 -2.84
N GLU A 122 6.44 -12.46 -3.43
CA GLU A 122 7.50 -12.53 -4.42
C GLU A 122 7.14 -11.89 -5.78
N LEU A 123 5.88 -11.52 -5.98
CA LEU A 123 5.35 -11.09 -7.28
C LEU A 123 5.58 -9.60 -7.54
N GLU A 124 5.97 -9.26 -8.77
CA GLU A 124 6.14 -7.88 -9.25
C GLU A 124 5.42 -7.66 -10.57
N LEU A 125 4.95 -6.43 -10.80
CA LEU A 125 4.42 -6.04 -12.10
C LEU A 125 5.55 -5.93 -13.14
N PRO A 126 5.30 -6.28 -14.42
CA PRO A 126 4.08 -6.91 -14.93
C PRO A 126 4.01 -8.40 -14.58
N LEU A 127 2.80 -8.93 -14.38
CA LEU A 127 2.60 -10.35 -14.11
C LEU A 127 2.43 -11.11 -15.43
N ASP A 128 3.18 -12.19 -15.62
CA ASP A 128 2.86 -13.18 -16.66
C ASP A 128 1.72 -14.11 -16.19
N ASP A 129 1.32 -15.05 -17.05
CA ASP A 129 0.20 -15.94 -16.73
C ASP A 129 0.51 -16.88 -15.54
N ALA A 130 1.76 -17.32 -15.41
CA ALA A 130 2.19 -18.15 -14.29
C ALA A 130 2.16 -17.36 -12.96
N SER A 131 2.60 -16.10 -12.99
CA SER A 131 2.56 -15.19 -11.84
C SER A 131 1.12 -14.83 -11.45
N LEU A 132 0.22 -14.74 -12.44
CA LEU A 132 -1.21 -14.55 -12.21
C LEU A 132 -1.84 -15.77 -11.53
N ASP A 133 -1.50 -16.99 -11.96
CA ASP A 133 -1.96 -18.21 -11.28
C ASP A 133 -1.39 -18.30 -9.86
N ARG A 134 -0.10 -17.99 -9.71
CA ARG A 134 0.56 -17.93 -8.40
C ARG A 134 -0.12 -16.96 -7.45
N LEU A 135 -0.55 -15.79 -7.93
CA LEU A 135 -1.31 -14.82 -7.15
C LEU A 135 -2.63 -15.43 -6.63
N ILE A 136 -3.35 -16.19 -7.46
CA ILE A 136 -4.60 -16.85 -7.05
C ILE A 136 -4.33 -17.91 -5.96
N GLU A 137 -3.30 -18.75 -6.13
CA GLU A 137 -2.91 -19.73 -5.12
C GLU A 137 -2.62 -19.07 -3.77
N LEU A 138 -1.87 -17.96 -3.77
CA LEU A 138 -1.55 -17.21 -2.57
C LEU A 138 -2.82 -16.64 -1.91
N LEU A 139 -3.75 -16.10 -2.70
CA LEU A 139 -5.03 -15.57 -2.21
C LEU A 139 -5.95 -16.66 -1.62
N ASP A 140 -5.96 -17.86 -2.21
CA ASP A 140 -6.72 -19.01 -1.70
C ASP A 140 -6.11 -19.58 -0.42
N ALA A 141 -4.78 -19.51 -0.30
CA ALA A 141 -4.04 -19.89 0.90
C ALA A 141 -4.26 -18.93 2.07
N LEU A 142 -4.65 -17.66 1.82
CA LEU A 142 -4.94 -16.71 2.89
C LEU A 142 -6.01 -17.26 3.83
N ARG A 143 -5.80 -17.04 5.12
CA ARG A 143 -6.75 -17.36 6.20
C ARG A 143 -7.17 -16.06 6.87
N PRO A 144 -8.45 -15.88 7.22
CA PRO A 144 -8.85 -14.76 8.06
C PRO A 144 -8.04 -14.78 9.35
N HIS A 145 -7.52 -13.62 9.76
CA HIS A 145 -6.89 -13.51 11.07
C HIS A 145 -7.91 -13.89 12.13
N SER A 146 -7.68 -15.01 12.82
CA SER A 146 -8.44 -15.33 14.02
C SER A 146 -8.18 -14.21 15.02
N SER A 147 -9.24 -13.78 15.71
CA SER A 147 -9.21 -12.69 16.69
C SER A 147 -8.27 -12.93 17.88
N GLN A 148 -7.48 -14.01 17.89
CA GLN A 148 -6.72 -14.53 19.03
C GLN A 148 -5.20 -14.38 18.96
N GLN A 149 -4.60 -13.89 17.87
CA GLN A 149 -3.18 -13.51 17.91
C GLN A 149 -3.00 -12.00 18.15
N ARG A 150 -3.39 -11.58 19.36
CA ARG A 150 -2.82 -10.40 20.02
C ARG A 150 -1.62 -10.83 20.87
N ALA A 151 -0.63 -11.49 20.27
CA ALA A 151 0.70 -11.51 20.84
C ALA A 151 1.44 -10.31 20.24
N ARG A 152 1.48 -9.20 20.97
CA ARG A 152 2.54 -8.21 20.73
C ARG A 152 3.86 -8.97 20.87
N PRO A 153 4.82 -8.90 19.93
CA PRO A 153 6.18 -9.23 20.29
C PRO A 153 6.54 -8.32 21.46
N THR A 154 6.80 -8.91 22.63
CA THR A 154 7.35 -8.20 23.77
C THR A 154 8.72 -7.71 23.32
N PHE A 155 8.80 -6.45 22.93
CA PHE A 155 10.08 -5.77 22.82
C PHE A 155 10.60 -5.66 24.25
N THR A 156 11.54 -6.52 24.61
CA THR A 156 12.33 -6.34 25.82
C THR A 156 13.31 -5.19 25.53
N PRO A 157 13.14 -4.00 26.12
CA PRO A 157 14.09 -2.92 25.89
C PRO A 157 15.43 -3.38 26.47
N LYS A 158 16.47 -3.42 25.63
CA LYS A 158 17.83 -3.35 26.16
C LYS A 158 17.93 -1.97 26.81
N THR A 159 18.27 -1.98 28.09
CA THR A 159 18.39 -0.82 28.96
C THR A 159 19.20 0.29 28.29
N LEU A 160 18.55 1.42 28.00
CA LEU A 160 19.21 2.71 27.90
C LEU A 160 18.16 3.81 28.16
N GLY A 161 18.31 4.49 29.31
CA GLY A 161 17.90 5.87 29.58
C GLY A 161 16.44 6.31 29.36
N ALA A 162 15.76 6.58 30.49
CA ALA A 162 14.62 7.51 30.66
C ALA A 162 13.35 7.29 29.81
N VAL A 163 12.28 6.87 30.49
CA VAL A 163 10.91 6.82 29.97
C VAL A 163 10.30 8.22 30.04
N VAL A 164 9.90 8.78 28.89
CA VAL A 164 8.92 9.87 28.81
C VAL A 164 7.57 9.25 28.44
N ASP A 165 6.56 9.48 29.28
CA ASP A 165 5.20 9.01 29.09
C ASP A 165 4.51 9.82 27.98
N ILE A 166 4.08 9.16 26.92
CA ILE A 166 3.56 9.78 25.68
C ILE A 166 2.02 9.85 25.67
N ASN A 167 1.36 9.71 26.83
CA ASN A 167 -0.09 9.74 26.94
C ASN A 167 -0.67 11.08 27.42
N ASP A 168 0.14 12.13 27.55
CA ASP A 168 -0.39 13.47 27.77
C ASP A 168 -0.70 14.16 26.44
N LYS A 169 -1.99 14.36 26.16
CA LYS A 169 -2.50 14.92 24.90
C LYS A 169 -2.24 16.41 24.73
N ASP A 170 -1.61 17.06 25.70
CA ASP A 170 -1.23 18.47 25.62
C ASP A 170 0.26 18.69 25.27
N ALA A 171 1.04 17.63 25.03
CA ALA A 171 2.49 17.72 24.77
C ALA A 171 2.90 17.77 23.28
N LEU A 172 1.94 17.82 22.34
CA LEU A 172 2.21 17.79 20.89
C LEU A 172 2.26 19.18 20.22
N TYR A 173 2.24 20.28 21.00
CA TYR A 173 2.18 21.64 20.47
C TYR A 173 3.31 22.61 20.88
N ASN A 174 4.42 22.15 21.47
CA ASN A 174 5.54 23.04 21.84
C ASN A 174 6.93 22.51 21.42
N VAL A 175 7.12 22.17 20.15
CA VAL A 175 8.46 21.98 19.56
C VAL A 175 8.63 22.81 18.27
N LEU A 176 7.90 23.91 18.16
CA LEU A 176 8.09 24.94 17.14
C LEU A 176 7.80 26.29 17.79
N ASP A 177 8.73 26.79 18.61
CA ASP A 177 9.04 28.21 18.84
C ASP A 177 9.98 28.35 20.05
N GLY A 178 11.14 29.00 19.85
CA GLY A 178 11.92 29.59 20.95
C GLY A 178 13.40 29.19 21.05
N ASP A 179 14.21 29.55 20.05
CA ASP A 179 15.51 30.15 20.37
C ASP A 179 15.21 31.56 20.93
N GLY A 180 15.57 31.79 22.20
CA GLY A 180 15.39 33.05 22.91
C GLY A 180 15.52 32.90 24.42
#